data_AF-A0A2K8ZCP4-F1
#
_entry.id   AF-A0A2K8ZCP4-F1
#
_cell.length_a   1.000
_cell.length_b   1.000
_cell.length_c   1.000
_cell.angle_alpha   90.00
_cell.angle_beta   90.00
_cell.angle_gamma   90.00
#
_symmetry.space_group_name_H-M   'P 1'
#
loop_
_entity.id
_entity.type
_entity.pdbx_description
1 polymer ?
#
loop_
_entity_poly.entity_id
_entity_poly.type
_entity_poly.pdbx_seq_one_letter_code
_entity_poly.pdbx_strand_id
1 'polypeptide(L)'
;MRPLPLITLLILVGLTGCHSDPQPEPTQYSVPAEVEPFVKSFREEALKRNKAVSTANLIVTFGTAVSEDVCGQCQIESGRTPRITLNNDSFCWQQANQYERECLVFHELGHCLLSRAHKTDKFPNGAFVSIMNLSDVTVYATCRYPIGNDECDKRARRDYYIDELFDASTPAPAWSK
;
A
#
# COMPACT_ATOMS: atom_id res chain seq x y z
N MET A 1 74.75 38.84 16.32
CA MET A 1 74.23 38.24 15.07
C MET A 1 73.99 36.75 15.27
N ARG A 2 72.73 36.34 15.49
CA ARG A 2 72.01 35.22 14.85
C ARG A 2 70.66 35.00 15.59
N PRO A 3 69.59 34.61 14.88
CA PRO A 3 68.22 34.96 15.25
C PRO A 3 67.50 33.83 15.99
N LEU A 4 66.60 34.18 16.90
CA LEU A 4 65.64 33.24 17.49
C LEU A 4 64.35 33.28 16.66
N PRO A 5 63.82 32.15 16.16
CA PRO A 5 62.64 32.16 15.30
C PRO A 5 61.37 32.30 16.14
N LEU A 6 60.51 33.23 15.71
CA LEU A 6 59.17 33.44 16.25
C LEU A 6 58.28 32.27 15.80
N ILE A 7 58.10 31.28 16.66
CA ILE A 7 57.18 30.15 16.44
C ILE A 7 55.76 30.72 16.37
N THR A 8 55.22 30.82 15.16
CA THR A 8 53.85 31.25 14.92
C THR A 8 52.96 30.03 15.08
N LEU A 9 52.23 29.96 16.20
CA LEU A 9 51.29 28.89 16.53
C LEU A 9 50.08 28.98 15.58
N LEU A 10 50.04 28.09 14.59
CA LEU A 10 48.91 27.96 13.66
C LEU A 10 47.75 27.26 14.41
N ILE A 11 46.74 28.03 14.84
CA ILE A 11 45.51 27.48 15.43
C ILE A 11 44.67 26.92 14.28
N LEU A 12 44.77 25.61 14.06
CA LEU A 12 43.92 24.85 13.15
C LEU A 12 42.56 24.63 13.84
N VAL A 13 41.60 25.52 13.61
CA VAL A 13 40.21 25.33 14.05
C VAL A 13 39.61 24.19 13.22
N GLY A 14 39.56 22.99 13.81
CA GLY A 14 38.88 21.84 13.25
C GLY A 14 37.37 22.08 13.21
N LEU A 15 36.84 22.36 12.02
CA LEU A 15 35.42 22.31 11.73
C LEU A 15 34.97 20.85 11.81
N THR A 16 34.58 20.39 13.00
CA THR A 16 33.83 19.15 13.16
C THR A 16 32.38 19.44 12.79
N GLY A 17 32.07 19.28 11.50
CA GLY A 17 30.69 19.24 11.03
C GLY A 17 30.01 18.01 11.64
N CYS A 18 29.07 18.23 12.55
CA CYS A 18 28.19 17.18 13.06
C CYS A 18 27.28 16.73 11.91
N HIS A 19 27.66 15.67 11.20
CA HIS A 19 26.75 14.94 10.33
C HIS A 19 25.86 14.10 11.26
N SER A 20 24.67 14.59 11.57
CA SER A 20 23.70 13.78 12.32
C SER A 20 23.08 12.80 11.34
N ASP A 21 23.45 11.52 11.42
CA ASP A 21 22.81 10.48 10.63
C ASP A 21 21.29 10.51 10.90
N PRO A 22 20.43 10.42 9.85
CA PRO A 22 18.99 10.43 10.04
C PRO A 22 18.58 9.31 10.98
N GLN A 23 18.07 9.67 12.17
CA GLN A 23 17.58 8.69 13.12
C GLN A 23 16.27 8.09 12.59
N PRO A 24 16.02 6.78 12.81
CA PRO A 24 14.75 6.16 12.47
C PRO A 24 13.57 6.89 13.12
N GLU A 25 12.48 7.06 12.37
CA GLU A 25 11.22 7.55 12.90
C GLU A 25 10.67 6.56 13.94
N PRO A 26 10.08 7.02 15.06
CA PRO A 26 9.33 6.14 15.94
C PRO A 26 8.18 5.48 15.18
N THR A 27 7.87 4.23 15.52
CA THR A 27 6.72 3.54 14.93
C THR A 27 5.43 4.28 15.26
N GLN A 28 4.60 4.51 14.25
CA GLN A 28 3.35 5.24 14.41
C GLN A 28 2.18 4.47 13.76
N TYR A 29 1.01 4.55 14.41
CA TYR A 29 -0.25 4.10 13.84
C TYR A 29 -1.24 5.26 13.75
N SER A 30 -1.71 5.56 12.55
CA SER A 30 -2.71 6.62 12.31
C SER A 30 -3.49 6.31 11.04
N VAL A 31 -4.77 5.93 11.18
CA VAL A 31 -5.63 5.55 10.06
C VAL A 31 -6.98 6.28 10.20
N PRO A 32 -7.56 6.84 9.13
CA PRO A 32 -8.87 7.47 9.19
C PRO A 32 -9.95 6.46 9.61
N ALA A 33 -10.92 6.90 10.41
CA ALA A 33 -11.96 6.03 10.96
C ALA A 33 -12.75 5.25 9.89
N GLU A 34 -12.92 5.83 8.70
CA GLU A 34 -13.59 5.18 7.57
C GLU A 34 -12.74 4.14 6.83
N VAL A 35 -11.41 4.16 7.02
CA VAL A 35 -10.48 3.18 6.42
C VAL A 35 -10.21 2.02 7.39
N GLU A 36 -10.33 2.26 8.70
CA GLU A 36 -10.07 1.27 9.75
C GLU A 36 -10.78 -0.09 9.59
N PRO A 37 -12.07 -0.16 9.20
CA PRO A 37 -12.74 -1.43 8.97
C PRO A 37 -12.01 -2.31 7.94
N PHE A 38 -11.39 -1.71 6.91
CA PHE A 38 -10.64 -2.43 5.88
C PHE A 38 -9.27 -2.87 6.39
N VAL A 39 -8.56 -2.03 7.16
CA VAL A 39 -7.28 -2.43 7.79
C VAL A 39 -7.51 -3.60 8.76
N LYS A 40 -8.60 -3.56 9.52
CA LYS A 40 -9.03 -4.68 10.38
C LYS A 40 -9.35 -5.93 9.56
N SER A 41 -10.17 -5.82 8.51
CA SER A 41 -10.50 -6.92 7.60
C SER A 41 -9.23 -7.57 7.04
N PHE A 42 -8.26 -6.76 6.61
CA PHE A 42 -6.97 -7.26 6.10
C PHE A 42 -6.24 -8.13 7.12
N ARG A 43 -6.12 -7.68 8.38
CA ARG A 43 -5.50 -8.47 9.46
C ARG A 43 -6.24 -9.78 9.69
N GLU A 44 -7.57 -9.75 9.73
CA GLU A 44 -8.39 -10.93 9.95
C GLU A 44 -8.24 -11.94 8.81
N GLU A 45 -8.25 -11.49 7.55
CA GLU A 45 -8.03 -12.32 6.37
C GLU A 45 -6.61 -12.90 6.32
N ALA A 46 -5.61 -12.14 6.73
CA ALA A 46 -4.24 -12.62 6.84
C ALA A 46 -4.11 -13.73 7.91
N LEU A 47 -4.76 -13.55 9.07
CA LEU A 47 -4.79 -14.55 10.14
C LEU A 47 -5.48 -15.85 9.71
N LYS A 48 -6.60 -15.79 8.98
CA LYS A 48 -7.29 -16.97 8.41
C LYS A 48 -6.36 -17.84 7.56
N ARG A 49 -5.30 -17.25 6.99
CA ARG A 49 -4.30 -17.91 6.12
C ARG A 49 -2.99 -18.22 6.83
N ASN A 50 -2.93 -18.07 8.16
CA ASN A 50 -1.71 -18.22 8.97
C ASN A 50 -0.58 -17.27 8.54
N LYS A 51 -0.93 -16.10 8.01
CA LYS A 51 -0.01 -15.05 7.56
C LYS A 51 -0.16 -13.83 8.46
N ALA A 52 0.11 -13.93 9.75
CA ALA A 52 -0.05 -12.78 10.66
C ALA A 52 0.75 -11.56 10.15
N VAL A 53 0.05 -10.46 9.88
CA VAL A 53 0.64 -9.18 9.44
C VAL A 53 0.45 -8.14 10.54
N SER A 54 1.55 -7.52 10.97
CA SER A 54 1.47 -6.37 11.86
C SER A 54 1.10 -5.12 11.09
N THR A 55 0.13 -4.37 11.60
CA THR A 55 -0.21 -3.02 11.10
C THR A 55 0.14 -1.95 12.13
N ALA A 56 0.87 -2.26 13.20
CA ALA A 56 1.15 -1.32 14.29
C ALA A 56 2.05 -0.14 13.86
N ASN A 57 2.68 -0.26 12.70
CA ASN A 57 3.51 0.76 12.07
C ASN A 57 2.93 1.10 10.69
N LEU A 58 1.88 1.91 10.67
CA LEU A 58 1.14 2.24 9.45
C LEU A 58 0.46 3.60 9.59
N ILE A 59 0.66 4.46 8.60
CA ILE A 59 -0.08 5.71 8.48
C ILE A 59 -0.88 5.67 7.19
N VAL A 60 -2.18 5.97 7.28
CA VAL A 60 -3.05 6.18 6.13
C VAL A 60 -3.59 7.60 6.20
N THR A 61 -3.64 8.29 5.07
CA THR A 61 -4.19 9.64 4.97
C THR A 61 -4.99 9.80 3.68
N PHE A 62 -6.01 10.66 3.71
CA PHE A 62 -6.60 11.16 2.48
C PHE A 62 -5.81 12.37 1.97
N GLY A 63 -5.58 12.42 0.67
CA GLY A 63 -4.83 13.47 -0.01
C GLY A 63 -4.78 13.21 -1.51
N THR A 64 -3.90 13.89 -2.24
CA THR A 64 -3.63 13.57 -3.65
C THR A 64 -2.44 12.61 -3.75
N ALA A 65 -2.68 11.39 -4.22
CA ALA A 65 -1.69 10.34 -4.39
C ALA A 65 -1.00 10.46 -5.75
N VAL A 66 0.23 11.00 -5.82
CA VAL A 66 1.02 11.26 -7.05
C VAL A 66 0.33 12.16 -8.10
N SER A 67 -0.85 11.80 -8.58
CA SER A 67 -1.75 12.52 -9.49
C SER A 67 -3.23 12.22 -9.17
N GLU A 68 -4.15 12.97 -9.78
CA GLU A 68 -5.60 12.76 -9.59
C GLU A 68 -6.09 11.40 -10.15
N ASP A 69 -5.39 10.84 -11.14
CA ASP A 69 -5.75 9.57 -11.79
C ASP A 69 -5.32 8.31 -11.00
N VAL A 70 -4.58 8.48 -9.90
CA VAL A 70 -4.07 7.38 -9.07
C VAL A 70 -4.83 7.38 -7.75
N CYS A 71 -5.65 6.34 -7.52
CA CYS A 71 -6.53 6.32 -6.36
C CYS A 71 -5.85 6.04 -5.02
N GLY A 72 -4.65 5.46 -5.05
CA GLY A 72 -3.88 5.11 -3.87
C GLY A 72 -2.39 5.08 -4.16
N GLN A 73 -1.58 5.36 -3.14
CA GLN A 73 -0.16 5.15 -3.19
C GLN A 73 0.39 4.74 -1.83
N CYS A 74 1.05 3.59 -1.79
CA CYS A 74 1.95 3.19 -0.74
C CYS A 74 3.37 3.77 -0.94
N GLN A 75 3.94 4.33 0.13
CA GLN A 75 5.30 4.82 0.22
C GLN A 75 6.04 4.07 1.34
N ILE A 76 7.15 3.43 0.97
CA ILE A 76 8.04 2.73 1.90
C ILE A 76 9.42 3.37 1.78
N GLU A 77 9.91 3.91 2.89
CA GLU A 77 11.23 4.53 2.97
C GLU A 77 12.00 3.92 4.15
N SER A 78 13.31 3.72 4.00
CA SER A 78 14.14 3.12 5.04
C SER A 78 14.11 3.96 6.32
N GLY A 79 13.80 3.32 7.45
CA GLY A 79 13.74 3.97 8.75
C GLY A 79 12.52 4.87 8.98
N ARG A 80 11.50 4.81 8.10
CA ARG A 80 10.25 5.57 8.25
C ARG A 80 9.04 4.64 8.35
N THR A 81 7.96 5.16 8.94
CA THR A 81 6.68 4.46 8.97
C THR A 81 6.11 4.34 7.54
N PRO A 82 5.65 3.16 7.08
CA PRO A 82 4.93 3.03 5.81
C PRO A 82 3.70 3.95 5.74
N ARG A 83 3.53 4.64 4.61
CA ARG A 83 2.46 5.63 4.41
C ARG A 83 1.61 5.25 3.21
N ILE A 84 0.30 5.27 3.37
CA ILE A 84 -0.66 5.13 2.27
C ILE A 84 -1.40 6.45 2.12
N THR A 85 -1.37 7.03 0.93
CA THR A 85 -2.22 8.16 0.56
C THR A 85 -3.36 7.66 -0.31
N LEU A 86 -4.60 7.99 0.02
CA LEU A 86 -5.78 7.66 -0.77
C LEU A 86 -6.43 8.94 -1.32
N ASN A 87 -6.85 8.93 -2.58
CA ASN A 87 -7.63 10.02 -3.16
C ASN A 87 -9.08 9.96 -2.66
N ASN A 88 -9.55 11.05 -2.04
CA ASN A 88 -10.92 11.15 -1.52
C ASN A 88 -11.91 11.78 -2.50
N ASP A 89 -11.69 11.67 -3.80
CA ASP A 89 -12.61 12.18 -4.80
C ASP A 89 -13.73 11.18 -5.12
N SER A 90 -14.66 11.61 -5.99
CA SER A 90 -15.80 10.80 -6.39
C SER A 90 -15.45 9.53 -7.16
N PHE A 91 -14.37 9.56 -7.93
CA PHE A 91 -13.93 8.44 -8.76
C PHE A 91 -13.25 7.37 -7.89
N CYS A 92 -12.40 7.78 -6.96
CA CYS A 92 -11.60 6.85 -6.17
C CYS A 92 -12.26 6.34 -4.88
N TRP A 93 -13.02 7.19 -4.18
CA TRP A 93 -13.50 6.84 -2.83
C TRP A 93 -14.97 7.14 -2.57
N GLN A 94 -15.44 8.35 -2.85
CA GLN A 94 -16.74 8.80 -2.33
C GLN A 94 -17.91 8.00 -2.91
N GLN A 95 -17.84 7.62 -4.20
CA GLN A 95 -18.87 6.78 -4.85
C GLN A 95 -18.50 5.30 -4.90
N ALA A 96 -17.31 4.93 -4.44
CA ALA A 96 -16.88 3.54 -4.37
C ALA A 96 -17.71 2.80 -3.33
N ASN A 97 -18.18 1.60 -3.68
CA ASN A 97 -18.86 0.72 -2.75
C ASN A 97 -17.86 0.04 -1.80
N GLN A 98 -18.35 -0.64 -0.77
CA GLN A 98 -17.49 -1.26 0.26
C GLN A 98 -16.47 -2.25 -0.30
N TYR A 99 -16.78 -2.98 -1.38
CA TYR A 99 -15.87 -3.96 -1.98
C TYR A 99 -14.79 -3.28 -2.83
N GLU A 100 -15.12 -2.18 -3.49
CA GLU A 100 -14.14 -1.35 -4.23
C GLU A 100 -13.16 -0.68 -3.26
N ARG A 101 -13.68 -0.14 -2.14
CA ARG A 101 -12.84 0.43 -1.08
C ARG A 101 -11.97 -0.63 -0.40
N GLU A 102 -12.52 -1.80 -0.12
CA GLU A 102 -11.74 -2.93 0.39
C GLU A 102 -10.63 -3.32 -0.59
N CYS A 103 -10.95 -3.45 -1.88
CA CYS A 103 -9.97 -3.80 -2.91
C CYS A 103 -8.84 -2.77 -3.01
N LEU A 104 -9.17 -1.48 -3.02
CA LEU A 104 -8.17 -0.41 -3.04
C LEU A 104 -7.29 -0.44 -1.79
N VAL A 105 -7.88 -0.53 -0.59
CA VAL A 105 -7.09 -0.56 0.65
C VAL A 105 -6.22 -1.82 0.72
N PHE A 106 -6.74 -2.98 0.30
CA PHE A 106 -5.98 -4.23 0.27
C PHE A 106 -4.84 -4.19 -0.74
N HIS A 107 -5.04 -3.53 -1.89
CA HIS A 107 -3.99 -3.30 -2.87
C HIS A 107 -2.82 -2.50 -2.26
N GLU A 108 -3.11 -1.36 -1.63
CA GLU A 108 -2.08 -0.53 -1.01
C GLU A 108 -1.40 -1.21 0.18
N LEU A 109 -2.15 -1.96 0.99
CA LEU A 109 -1.57 -2.79 2.07
C LEU A 109 -0.74 -3.94 1.50
N GLY A 110 -1.09 -4.48 0.34
CA GLY A 110 -0.29 -5.45 -0.40
C GLY A 110 1.09 -4.90 -0.76
N HIS A 111 1.15 -3.66 -1.23
CA HIS A 111 2.44 -2.97 -1.42
C HIS A 111 3.17 -2.77 -0.09
N CYS A 112 2.52 -2.13 0.87
CA CYS A 112 3.16 -1.64 2.11
C CYS A 112 3.59 -2.74 3.07
N LEU A 113 2.80 -3.81 3.20
CA LEU A 113 2.97 -4.80 4.27
C LEU A 113 3.34 -6.20 3.75
N LEU A 114 3.07 -6.49 2.48
CA LEU A 114 3.40 -7.78 1.85
C LEU A 114 4.49 -7.66 0.77
N SER A 115 4.97 -6.45 0.48
CA SER A 115 5.95 -6.18 -0.57
C SER A 115 5.53 -6.75 -1.94
N ARG A 116 4.23 -6.72 -2.23
CA ARG A 116 3.68 -7.19 -3.51
C ARG A 116 3.95 -6.13 -4.57
N ALA A 117 4.42 -6.55 -5.74
CA ALA A 117 4.50 -5.69 -6.92
C ALA A 117 3.20 -5.74 -7.72
N HIS A 118 3.00 -4.76 -8.60
CA HIS A 118 1.91 -4.82 -9.57
C HIS A 118 2.00 -6.08 -10.43
N LYS A 119 0.83 -6.64 -10.78
CA LYS A 119 0.68 -7.84 -11.60
C LYS A 119 -0.47 -7.67 -12.59
N THR A 120 -0.14 -7.62 -13.87
CA THR A 120 -1.09 -7.28 -14.96
C THR A 120 -1.58 -8.50 -15.74
N ASP A 121 -1.16 -9.70 -15.35
CA ASP A 121 -1.61 -10.95 -15.96
C ASP A 121 -3.13 -11.07 -15.91
N LYS A 122 -3.68 -11.65 -16.98
CA LYS A 122 -5.11 -11.91 -17.12
C LYS A 122 -5.34 -13.40 -17.37
N PHE A 123 -6.47 -13.87 -16.86
CA PHE A 123 -7.02 -15.16 -17.18
C PHE A 123 -7.57 -15.23 -18.61
N PRO A 124 -7.84 -16.44 -19.15
CA PRO A 124 -8.46 -16.60 -20.47
C PRO A 124 -9.76 -15.80 -20.67
N ASN A 125 -10.59 -15.69 -19.63
CA ASN A 125 -11.81 -14.89 -19.66
C ASN A 125 -11.59 -13.36 -19.59
N GLY A 126 -10.34 -12.90 -19.55
CA GLY A 126 -9.95 -11.49 -19.49
C GLY A 126 -9.94 -10.85 -18.10
N ALA A 127 -10.33 -11.56 -17.04
CA ALA A 127 -10.24 -11.06 -15.68
C ALA A 127 -8.77 -10.98 -15.22
N PHE A 128 -8.43 -9.98 -14.40
CA PHE A 128 -7.10 -9.91 -13.79
C PHE A 128 -6.85 -11.08 -12.85
N VAL A 129 -5.61 -11.57 -12.82
CA VAL A 129 -5.18 -12.66 -11.93
C VAL A 129 -5.05 -12.18 -10.48
N SER A 130 -4.83 -10.88 -10.26
CA SER A 130 -4.52 -10.33 -8.93
C SER A 130 -5.25 -9.02 -8.64
N ILE A 131 -5.47 -8.72 -7.35
CA ILE A 131 -5.86 -7.38 -6.92
C ILE A 131 -4.72 -6.37 -7.12
N MET A 132 -3.48 -6.85 -7.24
CA MET A 132 -2.30 -6.03 -7.54
C MET A 132 -2.27 -5.58 -9.01
N ASN A 133 -3.40 -5.64 -9.73
CA ASN A 133 -3.51 -5.09 -11.07
C ASN A 133 -3.45 -3.56 -11.04
N LEU A 134 -3.17 -2.93 -12.18
CA LEU A 134 -2.89 -1.50 -12.25
C LEU A 134 -4.12 -0.59 -12.18
N SER A 135 -5.33 -1.09 -12.39
CA SER A 135 -6.41 -0.20 -12.85
C SER A 135 -7.85 -0.66 -12.55
N ASP A 136 -8.05 -1.76 -11.82
CA ASP A 136 -9.37 -2.35 -11.62
C ASP A 136 -9.56 -2.76 -10.16
N VAL A 137 -10.25 -1.90 -9.42
CA VAL A 137 -10.73 -2.15 -8.05
C VAL A 137 -12.06 -2.91 -8.03
N THR A 138 -12.63 -3.22 -9.21
CA THR A 138 -13.94 -3.87 -9.35
C THR A 138 -13.84 -5.39 -9.47
N VAL A 139 -12.65 -5.98 -9.31
CA VAL A 139 -12.39 -7.41 -9.58
C VAL A 139 -13.27 -8.38 -8.79
N TYR A 140 -13.78 -7.95 -7.63
CA TYR A 140 -14.82 -8.66 -6.86
C TYR A 140 -15.96 -7.73 -6.38
N ALA A 141 -16.20 -6.60 -7.07
CA ALA A 141 -17.24 -5.66 -6.68
C ALA A 141 -18.67 -6.21 -6.90
N THR A 142 -19.63 -5.61 -6.20
CA THR A 142 -21.05 -5.84 -6.45
C THR A 142 -21.47 -5.26 -7.81
N CYS A 143 -22.51 -5.82 -8.40
CA CYS A 143 -23.12 -5.20 -9.57
C CYS A 143 -23.78 -3.86 -9.18
N ARG A 144 -23.45 -2.78 -9.89
CA ARG A 144 -24.07 -1.46 -9.69
C ARG A 144 -25.47 -1.37 -10.30
N TYR A 145 -25.68 -2.02 -11.45
CA TYR A 145 -26.95 -2.05 -12.17
C TYR A 145 -27.21 -3.47 -12.71
N PRO A 146 -27.94 -4.34 -12.00
CA PRO A 146 -28.22 -5.72 -12.42
C PRO A 146 -29.35 -5.73 -13.47
N ILE A 147 -29.06 -5.24 -14.68
CA ILE A 147 -30.03 -5.21 -15.78
C ILE A 147 -29.84 -6.49 -16.62
N GLY A 148 -30.87 -7.33 -16.68
CA GLY A 148 -30.90 -8.53 -17.52
C GLY A 148 -30.47 -9.82 -16.81
N ASN A 149 -29.44 -9.78 -15.96
CA ASN A 149 -29.00 -10.87 -15.08
C ASN A 149 -28.00 -10.34 -14.01
N ASP A 150 -27.46 -11.24 -13.17
CA ASP A 150 -26.48 -10.94 -12.12
C ASP A 150 -25.01 -11.20 -12.56
N GLU A 151 -24.71 -11.35 -13.86
CA GLU A 151 -23.35 -11.67 -14.35
C GLU A 151 -22.31 -10.59 -13.99
N CYS A 152 -22.77 -9.35 -13.77
CA CYS A 152 -21.95 -8.25 -13.31
C CYS A 152 -21.56 -8.32 -11.82
N ASP A 153 -22.19 -9.19 -11.02
CA ASP A 153 -21.83 -9.37 -9.61
C ASP A 153 -20.61 -10.30 -9.48
N LYS A 154 -19.49 -9.72 -9.04
CA LYS A 154 -18.21 -10.43 -8.93
C LYS A 154 -17.89 -10.80 -7.47
N ARG A 155 -18.80 -10.62 -6.50
CA ARG A 155 -18.52 -10.84 -5.07
C ARG A 155 -18.04 -12.26 -4.77
N ALA A 156 -18.52 -13.26 -5.51
CA ALA A 156 -18.06 -14.65 -5.38
C ALA A 156 -16.57 -14.86 -5.72
N ARG A 157 -15.90 -13.87 -6.34
CA ARG A 157 -14.47 -13.92 -6.67
C ARG A 157 -13.58 -13.44 -5.51
N ARG A 158 -14.15 -12.80 -4.49
CA ARG A 158 -13.41 -12.16 -3.38
C ARG A 158 -12.42 -13.13 -2.73
N ASP A 159 -12.85 -14.34 -2.40
CA ASP A 159 -12.02 -15.31 -1.69
C ASP A 159 -10.75 -15.67 -2.48
N TYR A 160 -10.89 -15.92 -3.80
CA TYR A 160 -9.75 -16.18 -4.67
C TYR A 160 -8.74 -15.03 -4.66
N TYR A 161 -9.22 -13.79 -4.78
CA TYR A 161 -8.35 -12.61 -4.86
C TYR A 161 -7.60 -12.35 -3.56
N ILE A 162 -8.23 -12.63 -2.42
CA ILE A 162 -7.59 -12.50 -1.11
C ILE A 162 -6.62 -13.67 -0.88
N ASP A 163 -6.96 -14.88 -1.32
CA ASP A 163 -6.02 -16.01 -1.33
C ASP A 163 -4.77 -15.67 -2.15
N GLU A 164 -4.94 -15.16 -3.37
CA GLU A 164 -3.82 -14.78 -4.25
C GLU A 164 -2.95 -13.66 -3.67
N LEU A 165 -3.57 -12.70 -2.97
CA LEU A 165 -2.86 -11.60 -2.32
C LEU A 165 -1.84 -12.11 -1.28
N PHE A 166 -2.24 -13.10 -0.46
CA PHE A 166 -1.41 -13.67 0.60
C PHE A 166 -0.58 -14.89 0.14
N ASP A 167 -0.93 -15.49 -1.00
CA ASP A 167 -0.22 -16.60 -1.63
C ASP A 167 -0.29 -16.50 -3.17
N ALA A 168 0.79 -16.03 -3.78
CA ALA A 168 0.91 -15.86 -5.24
C ALA A 168 0.80 -17.18 -6.03
N SER A 169 0.89 -18.33 -5.36
CA SER A 169 0.76 -19.65 -5.96
C SER A 169 -0.69 -20.17 -6.00
N THR A 170 -1.65 -19.37 -5.52
CA THR A 170 -3.08 -19.70 -5.53
C THR A 170 -3.53 -20.14 -6.93
N PRO A 171 -4.07 -21.37 -7.08
CA PRO A 171 -4.47 -21.91 -8.38
C PRO A 171 -5.57 -21.10 -9.06
N ALA A 172 -5.59 -21.15 -10.40
CA ALA A 172 -6.65 -20.50 -11.18
C ALA A 172 -8.04 -21.05 -10.79
N PRO A 173 -9.03 -20.17 -10.51
CA PRO A 173 -10.37 -20.59 -10.08
C PRO A 173 -11.21 -21.05 -11.27
N ALA A 174 -12.28 -21.82 -11.02
CA ALA A 174 -13.12 -22.38 -12.10
C ALA A 174 -13.73 -21.33 -13.04
N TRP A 175 -14.09 -20.15 -12.51
CA TRP A 175 -14.67 -19.05 -13.27
C TRP A 175 -13.68 -18.33 -14.19
N SER A 176 -12.37 -18.62 -14.10
CA SER A 176 -11.31 -17.95 -14.87
C SER A 176 -11.20 -18.40 -16.32
N LYS A 177 -11.90 -19.47 -16.69
CA LYS A 177 -11.84 -20.10 -18.01
C LYS A 177 -12.69 -19.38 -19.04
#